data_AF-F4LK13-F1
#
_entry.id   AF-F4LK13-F1
#
_cell.length_a   1.000
_cell.length_b   1.000
_cell.length_c   1.000
_cell.angle_alpha   90.00
_cell.angle_beta   90.00
_cell.angle_gamma   90.00
#
_symmetry.space_group_name_H-M   'P 1'
#
loop_
_entity.id
_entity.type
_entity.pdbx_description
1 polymer ?
#
loop_
_entity_poly.entity_id
_entity_poly.type
_entity_poly.pdbx_seq_one_letter_code
_entity_poly.pdbx_strand_id
1 'polypeptide(L)' 'MFAATSLEKQMLQLIASSAIMSKRELLSQFENPAAAEKALEGCMVKNFVSKKTDSDSNPDSVRFILTKAGLDQL' A
#
# COMPACT_ATOMS: atom_id res chain seq x y z
N MET A 1 -17.60 12.31 11.00
CA MET A 1 -17.78 11.45 9.81
C MET A 1 -16.54 11.58 8.95
N PHE A 2 -15.56 10.68 9.06
CA PHE A 2 -14.35 10.67 8.21
C PHE A 2 -14.12 9.22 7.77
N ALA A 3 -14.86 8.78 6.76
CA ALA A 3 -14.61 7.49 6.14
C ALA A 3 -13.22 7.54 5.50
N ALA A 4 -12.37 6.57 5.83
CA ALA A 4 -11.13 6.34 5.09
C ALA A 4 -11.44 6.38 3.60
N THR A 5 -10.69 7.20 2.86
CA THR A 5 -10.82 7.35 1.40
C THR A 5 -10.89 5.95 0.81
N SER A 6 -11.95 5.61 0.05
CA SER A 6 -12.20 4.25 -0.47
C SER A 6 -10.94 3.61 -1.12
N LEU A 7 -10.08 4.45 -1.69
CA LEU A 7 -8.79 4.09 -2.27
C LEU A 7 -7.77 3.55 -1.26
N GLU A 8 -7.62 4.15 -0.07
CA GLU A 8 -6.73 3.64 1.00
C GLU A 8 -7.19 2.25 1.48
N LYS A 9 -8.50 2.06 1.70
CA LYS A 9 -9.06 0.75 2.10
C LYS A 9 -8.88 -0.31 1.02
N GLN A 10 -9.20 0.01 -0.24
CA GLN A 10 -9.00 -0.91 -1.36
C GLN A 10 -7.52 -1.28 -1.53
N MET A 11 -6.63 -0.31 -1.33
CA MET A 11 -5.20 -0.53 -1.37
C MET A 11 -4.70 -1.45 -0.25
N LEU A 12 -5.17 -1.23 0.99
CA LEU A 12 -4.92 -2.13 2.10
C LEU A 12 -5.45 -3.54 1.80
N GLN A 13 -6.65 -3.66 1.20
CA GLN A 13 -7.25 -4.96 0.86
C GLN A 13 -6.42 -5.70 -0.19
N LEU A 14 -5.95 -4.99 -1.22
CA LEU A 14 -5.08 -5.55 -2.25
C LEU A 14 -3.77 -6.09 -1.68
N ILE A 15 -3.10 -5.31 -0.82
CA ILE A 15 -1.86 -5.72 -0.15
C ILE A 15 -2.12 -6.90 0.79
N ALA A 16 -3.23 -6.89 1.54
CA ALA A 16 -3.62 -7.97 2.45
C ALA A 16 -3.92 -9.27 1.70
N SER A 17 -4.57 -9.18 0.53
CA SER A 17 -4.96 -10.34 -0.27
C SER A 17 -3.79 -10.97 -1.00
N SER A 18 -2.80 -10.16 -1.43
CA SER A 18 -1.59 -10.65 -2.13
C SER A 18 -0.38 -10.87 -1.20
N ALA A 19 -0.48 -10.51 0.08
CA ALA A 19 0.54 -10.55 1.13
C ALA A 19 1.82 -9.70 0.88
N ILE A 20 2.28 -9.56 -0.37
CA ILE A 20 3.45 -8.79 -0.78
C ILE A 20 3.23 -8.29 -2.22
N MET A 21 3.09 -6.97 -2.41
CA MET A 21 3.01 -6.36 -3.75
C MET A 21 4.10 -5.33 -3.96
N SER A 22 4.65 -5.25 -5.17
CA SER A 22 5.58 -4.18 -5.58
C SER A 22 4.83 -2.89 -5.89
N LYS A 23 5.51 -1.73 -5.82
CA LYS A 23 4.91 -0.41 -6.13
C LYS A 23 4.20 -0.44 -7.48
N ARG A 24 4.83 -1.05 -8.47
CA ARG A 24 4.40 -1.09 -9.87
C ARG A 24 3.11 -1.88 -10.07
N GLU A 25 3.06 -3.10 -9.53
CA GLU A 25 1.85 -3.95 -9.51
C GLU A 25 0.70 -3.21 -8.85
N LEU A 26 0.98 -2.61 -7.70
CA LEU A 26 -0.04 -1.93 -6.93
C LEU A 26 -0.56 -0.70 -7.68
N LEU A 27 0.32 0.15 -8.20
CA LEU A 27 -0.06 1.30 -9.03
C LEU A 27 -0.83 0.89 -10.29
N SER A 28 -0.52 -0.28 -10.87
CA SER A 28 -1.20 -0.80 -12.06
C SER A 28 -2.63 -1.29 -11.79
N GLN A 29 -2.97 -1.60 -10.54
CA GLN A 29 -4.34 -1.97 -10.13
C GLN A 29 -5.27 -0.75 -10.04
N PHE A 30 -4.72 0.46 -10.04
CA PHE A 30 -5.50 1.70 -9.98
C PHE A 30 -5.42 2.44 -11.32
N GLU A 31 -6.55 2.97 -11.77
CA GLU A 31 -6.61 3.81 -12.98
C GLU A 31 -5.76 5.07 -12.86
N ASN A 32 -5.53 5.54 -11.62
CA ASN A 32 -4.82 6.78 -11.35
C ASN A 32 -3.61 6.55 -10.43
N PRO A 33 -2.40 6.35 -10.98
CA PRO A 33 -1.22 6.00 -10.19
C PRO A 33 -0.83 7.11 -9.21
N ALA A 34 -1.05 8.39 -9.56
CA ALA A 34 -0.78 9.51 -8.65
C ALA A 34 -1.66 9.48 -7.40
N ALA A 35 -2.92 9.05 -7.52
CA ALA A 35 -3.83 8.92 -6.39
C ALA A 35 -3.48 7.71 -5.52
N ALA A 36 -3.10 6.59 -6.14
CA ALA A 36 -2.61 5.41 -5.44
C ALA A 36 -1.31 5.68 -4.67
N GLU A 37 -0.39 6.45 -5.24
CA GLU A 37 0.84 6.86 -4.55
C GLU A 37 0.55 7.73 -3.32
N LYS A 38 -0.40 8.68 -3.42
CA LYS A 38 -0.87 9.45 -2.26
C LYS A 38 -1.53 8.58 -1.19
N ALA A 39 -2.36 7.61 -1.60
CA ALA A 39 -3.00 6.69 -0.66
C ALA A 39 -1.97 5.79 0.03
N LEU A 40 -0.94 5.34 -0.69
CA LEU A 40 0.18 4.58 -0.14
C LEU A 40 0.95 5.38 0.91
N GLU A 41 1.28 6.63 0.61
CA GLU A 41 1.93 7.53 1.56
C GLU A 41 1.04 7.75 2.79
N GLY A 42 -0.26 7.98 2.61
CA GLY A 42 -1.22 8.09 3.71
C GLY A 42 -1.25 6.85 4.60
N CYS A 43 -1.27 5.66 3.98
CA CYS A 43 -1.21 4.39 4.69
C CYS A 43 0.13 4.18 5.42
N MET A 44 1.25 4.64 4.86
CA MET A 44 2.56 4.59 5.52
C MET A 44 2.65 5.52 6.72
N VAL A 45 2.20 6.77 6.56
CA VAL A 45 2.19 7.78 7.64
C VAL A 45 1.33 7.29 8.81
N LYS A 46 0.20 6.64 8.51
CA LYS A 46 -0.69 6.02 9.51
C LYS A 46 -0.20 4.67 10.05
N ASN A 47 0.99 4.22 9.64
CA ASN A 47 1.58 2.93 10.00
C ASN A 47 0.76 1.70 9.57
N PHE A 48 -0.14 1.83 8.59
CA PHE A 48 -0.95 0.71 8.07
C PHE A 48 -0.19 -0.19 7.10
N VAL A 49 0.81 0.36 6.42
CA VAL A 49 1.63 -0.37 5.43
C VAL A 49 3.10 -0.07 5.72
N SER A 50 3.93 -1.11 5.65
CA SER A 50 5.40 -0.99 5.70
C SER A 50 6.01 -1.33 4.35
N LYS A 51 7.06 -0.59 3.97
CA LYS A 51 7.92 -1.00 2.85
C LYS A 51 9.03 -1.89 3.37
N LYS A 52 9.17 -3.07 2.76
CA LYS A 52 10.40 -3.85 2.78
C LYS A 52 11.11 -3.60 1.45
N THR A 53 12.27 -2.95 1.54
CA THR A 53 13.22 -2.94 0.43
C THR A 53 14.20 -4.06 0.73
N ASP A 54 14.21 -5.11 -0.10
CA ASP A 54 15.33 -6.04 -0.10
C ASP A 54 16.59 -5.24 -0.45
N SER A 55 17.73 -5.48 0.20
CA SER A 55 18.97 -4.69 0.05
C SER A 55 19.58 -4.67 -1.36
N ASP A 56 18.90 -5.28 -2.33
CA ASP A 56 19.18 -5.11 -3.74
C ASP A 56 18.63 -3.76 -4.19
N SER A 57 19.52 -2.86 -4.60
CA SER A 57 19.28 -1.42 -4.84
C SER A 57 18.38 -1.10 -6.06
N ASN A 58 17.43 -2.00 -6.36
CA ASN A 58 16.41 -1.88 -7.39
C ASN A 58 15.14 -1.22 -6.83
N PRO A 59 14.65 -0.11 -7.42
CA PRO A 59 13.38 0.52 -7.04
C PRO A 59 12.16 -0.39 -7.29
N ASP A 60 12.32 -1.44 -8.09
CA ASP A 60 11.30 -2.46 -8.36
C ASP A 60 11.20 -3.52 -7.22
N SER A 61 12.27 -3.64 -6.39
CA SER A 61 12.32 -4.53 -5.22
C SER A 61 11.64 -3.95 -3.98
N VAL A 62 11.07 -2.75 -4.06
CA VAL A 62 10.30 -2.16 -2.97
C VAL A 62 8.95 -2.87 -2.88
N ARG A 63 8.85 -3.73 -1.87
CA ARG A 63 7.67 -4.51 -1.57
C ARG A 63 6.90 -3.87 -0.42
N PHE A 64 5.58 -3.82 -0.54
CA PHE A 64 4.69 -3.30 0.47
C PHE A 64 4.01 -4.45 1.20
N ILE A 65 4.09 -4.40 2.53
CA ILE A 65 3.46 -5.38 3.42
C ILE A 65 2.48 -4.67 4.33
N LEU A 66 1.36 -5.33 4.61
CA LEU A 66 0.38 -4.83 5.55
C LEU A 66 0.92 -4.98 6.98
N THR A 67 0.75 -3.95 7.80
CA THR A 67 1.05 -4.05 9.23
C THR A 67 -0.19 -4.48 10.00
N LYS A 68 -0.01 -4.83 11.29
CA LYS A 68 -1.12 -5.18 12.18
C LYS A 68 -2.15 -4.04 12.32
N ALA A 69 -1.70 -2.78 12.29
CA ALA A 69 -2.58 -1.61 12.32
C ALA A 69 -3.39 -1.45 11.02
N GLY A 70 -2.78 -1.75 9.87
CA GLY A 70 -3.50 -1.76 8.59
C GLY A 70 -4.53 -2.88 8.51
N LEU A 71 -4.21 -4.03 9.10
CA LEU A 71 -5.13 -5.16 9.20
C LEU A 71 -6.35 -4.85 10.07
N ASP A 72 -6.16 -4.10 11.15
CA ASP A 72 -7.23 -3.65 12.04
C ASP A 72 -8.12 -2.56 11.41
N GLN A 73 -7.60 -1.83 10.40
CA GLN A 73 -8.31 -0.77 9.67
C GLN A 73 -9.07 -1.25 8.43
N LEU A 74 -8.83 -2.49 7.98
CA LEU A 74 -9.54 -3.16 6.89
C LEU A 74 -11.01 -3.39 7.23
#